data_AF-D8S6E3-F1
#
_entry.id   AF-D8S6E3-F1
#
_cell.length_a   1.000
_cell.length_b   1.000
_cell.length_c   1.000
_cell.angle_alpha   90.00
_cell.angle_beta   90.00
_cell.angle_gamma   90.00
#
_symmetry.space_group_name_H-M   'P 1'
#
loop_
_entity.id
_entity.type
_entity.pdbx_description
1 polymer ?
#
loop_
_entity_poly.entity_id
_entity_poly.type
_entity_poly.pdbx_seq_one_letter_code
_entity_poly.pdbx_strand_id
1 'polypeptide(L)'
;MKPYDVTIPVAARDYLASSTLPFLASTDGAIQSRIHKWRLDVCTVCSQLLVELTQDVLLKVKLVECKARALRQVHREVMSWERVDEALGTSRRVSSKLDLTLQVKIHRPPSEQYLPLFVDYHEKQRFMDALSKQAIAAYSRGQRGPFLVATNVPWVVYDAWMCSCDSTWRLEYRRGEVLAYGDPSIVHSTVSSALERSIIFHILQIPGIGLASLPQMITGAGASRLRTISGDKEPDACFFSGSSLAQPARAVLEVAYKNEPLEVLREVLDLWVESGCLVAIGVKIARPGDDFTFVARERGNDGMEIQFGPEFCNEQNRERFVVKFPVSSFTADVKGDYYVEFDLFWLQQYIFRMIEQERQAFEQSVESLCCKS
;
A
#
# COMPACT_ATOMS: atom_id res chain seq x y z
N MET A 1 -14.61 -4.66 -27.40
CA MET A 1 -15.06 -4.52 -26.00
C MET A 1 -16.54 -4.22 -26.02
N LYS A 2 -17.37 -4.99 -25.29
CA LYS A 2 -18.77 -4.59 -25.05
C LYS A 2 -18.75 -3.47 -24.00
N PRO A 3 -19.55 -2.40 -24.13
CA PRO A 3 -19.68 -1.39 -23.09
C PRO A 3 -20.21 -2.04 -21.81
N TYR A 4 -19.67 -1.62 -20.66
CA TYR A 4 -20.20 -2.00 -19.35
C TYR A 4 -21.55 -1.29 -19.18
N ASP A 5 -22.64 -2.06 -19.21
CA ASP A 5 -23.94 -1.60 -18.73
C ASP A 5 -23.84 -1.44 -17.21
N VAL A 6 -23.73 -0.20 -16.75
CA VAL A 6 -23.87 0.12 -15.33
C VAL A 6 -25.36 0.21 -15.04
N THR A 7 -25.96 -0.90 -14.63
CA THR A 7 -27.34 -0.92 -14.14
C THR A 7 -27.38 -0.22 -12.78
N ILE A 8 -27.82 1.04 -12.77
CA ILE A 8 -28.16 1.74 -11.54
C ILE A 8 -29.33 0.97 -10.89
N PRO A 9 -29.23 0.56 -9.61
CA PRO A 9 -30.32 -0.14 -8.94
C PRO A 9 -31.61 0.68 -9.04
N VAL A 10 -32.73 0.02 -9.40
CA VAL A 10 -34.04 0.67 -9.62
C VAL A 10 -34.44 1.55 -8.42
N ALA A 11 -34.13 1.12 -7.20
CA ALA A 11 -34.35 1.89 -5.98
C ALA A 11 -33.58 3.24 -5.94
N ALA A 12 -32.34 3.29 -6.45
CA ALA A 12 -31.56 4.52 -6.51
C ALA A 12 -32.05 5.47 -7.61
N ARG A 13 -32.50 4.92 -8.75
CA ARG A 13 -33.13 5.69 -9.83
C ARG A 13 -34.46 6.30 -9.38
N ASP A 14 -35.30 5.53 -8.70
CA ASP A 14 -36.60 5.99 -8.21
C ASP A 14 -36.47 6.97 -7.02
N TYR A 15 -35.44 6.79 -6.19
CA TYR A 15 -35.08 7.76 -5.15
C TYR A 15 -34.63 9.09 -5.76
N LEU A 16 -33.75 9.06 -6.77
CA LEU A 16 -33.28 10.27 -7.46
C LEU A 16 -34.41 10.97 -8.22
N ALA A 17 -35.30 10.23 -8.88
CA ALA A 17 -36.42 10.77 -9.63
C ALA A 17 -37.54 11.35 -8.73
N SER A 18 -37.81 10.75 -7.56
CA SER A 18 -38.84 11.25 -6.64
C SER A 18 -38.41 12.48 -5.83
N SER A 19 -37.09 12.73 -5.69
CA SER A 19 -36.55 13.81 -4.86
C SER A 19 -36.04 15.04 -5.63
N THR A 20 -35.85 14.96 -6.95
CA THR A 20 -35.34 16.09 -7.76
C THR A 20 -36.41 16.98 -8.41
N LEU A 21 -37.66 16.52 -8.54
CA LEU A 21 -38.66 17.19 -9.38
C LEU A 21 -39.52 18.31 -8.75
N PRO A 22 -39.61 18.52 -7.40
CA PRO A 22 -40.40 19.66 -6.90
C PRO A 22 -39.64 20.97 -6.58
N PHE A 23 -38.31 21.04 -6.61
CA PHE A 23 -37.58 22.09 -5.85
C PHE A 23 -36.78 23.14 -6.64
N LEU A 24 -36.90 23.18 -7.96
CA LEU A 24 -36.20 24.17 -8.80
C LEU A 24 -37.03 25.45 -9.02
N ALA A 25 -37.42 26.17 -7.95
CA ALA A 25 -37.92 27.56 -8.04
C ALA A 25 -38.11 28.30 -6.68
N SER A 26 -37.62 27.80 -5.54
CA SER A 26 -37.88 28.49 -4.26
C SER A 26 -36.85 29.58 -3.94
N THR A 27 -37.32 30.80 -3.66
CA THR A 27 -36.53 31.95 -3.18
C THR A 27 -36.45 32.02 -1.64
N ASP A 28 -37.03 31.05 -0.94
CA ASP A 28 -36.99 31.00 0.53
C ASP A 28 -35.61 30.54 1.03
N GLY A 29 -34.95 31.39 1.82
CA GLY A 29 -33.62 31.14 2.38
C GLY A 29 -33.54 29.90 3.29
N ALA A 30 -34.62 29.54 3.97
CA ALA A 30 -34.66 28.32 4.79
C ALA A 30 -34.68 27.06 3.91
N ILE A 31 -35.33 27.13 2.74
CA ILE A 31 -35.37 26.05 1.76
C ILE A 31 -34.01 25.92 1.07
N GLN A 32 -33.36 27.03 0.72
CA GLN A 32 -32.00 27.03 0.14
C GLN A 32 -30.95 26.43 1.10
N SER A 33 -31.03 26.74 2.40
CA SER A 33 -30.14 26.14 3.41
C SER A 33 -30.33 24.62 3.52
N ARG A 34 -31.57 24.14 3.49
CA ARG A 34 -31.88 22.70 3.47
C ARG A 34 -31.40 22.00 2.20
N ILE A 35 -31.52 22.67 1.04
CA ILE A 35 -30.99 22.18 -0.24
C ILE A 35 -29.45 22.10 -0.19
N HIS A 36 -28.79 23.10 0.39
CA HIS A 36 -27.33 23.09 0.53
C HIS A 36 -26.83 21.95 1.44
N LYS A 37 -27.48 21.78 2.60
CA LYS A 37 -27.20 20.66 3.51
C LYS A 37 -27.43 19.30 2.83
N TRP A 38 -28.55 19.14 2.14
CA TRP A 38 -28.86 17.91 1.39
C TRP A 38 -27.82 17.63 0.29
N ARG A 39 -27.35 18.64 -0.44
CA ARG A 39 -26.27 18.47 -1.43
C ARG A 39 -24.96 17.99 -0.79
N LEU A 40 -24.60 18.54 0.37
CA LEU A 40 -23.41 18.11 1.12
C LEU A 40 -23.55 16.67 1.62
N ASP A 41 -24.72 16.29 2.12
CA ASP A 41 -25.00 14.93 2.58
C ASP A 41 -24.94 13.93 1.42
N VAL A 42 -25.53 14.26 0.26
CA VAL A 42 -25.45 13.45 -0.97
C VAL A 42 -24.01 13.34 -1.47
N CYS A 43 -23.25 14.44 -1.52
CA CYS A 43 -21.83 14.39 -1.91
C CYS A 43 -21.00 13.54 -0.95
N THR A 44 -21.30 13.56 0.36
CA THR A 44 -20.60 12.76 1.37
C THR A 44 -20.90 11.26 1.19
N VAL A 45 -22.17 10.90 1.01
CA VAL A 45 -22.60 9.52 0.76
C VAL A 45 -22.05 9.00 -0.57
N CYS A 46 -22.10 9.79 -1.64
CA CYS A 46 -21.50 9.43 -2.92
C CYS A 46 -19.98 9.28 -2.82
N SER A 47 -19.29 10.11 -2.03
CA SER A 47 -17.84 9.98 -1.81
C SER A 47 -17.48 8.72 -1.00
N GLN A 48 -18.28 8.37 0.01
CA GLN A 48 -18.12 7.12 0.78
C GLN A 48 -18.37 5.89 -0.10
N LEU A 49 -19.44 5.88 -0.89
CA LEU A 49 -19.70 4.83 -1.89
C LEU A 49 -18.58 4.74 -2.93
N LEU A 50 -18.02 5.88 -3.36
CA LEU A 50 -16.87 5.89 -4.26
C LEU A 50 -15.64 5.28 -3.58
N VAL A 51 -15.40 5.58 -2.30
CA VAL A 51 -14.30 5.00 -1.51
C VAL A 51 -14.46 3.49 -1.36
N GLU A 52 -15.66 3.00 -1.04
CA GLU A 52 -15.97 1.58 -0.92
C GLU A 52 -15.85 0.84 -2.26
N LEU A 53 -16.40 1.42 -3.34
CA LEU A 53 -16.23 0.89 -4.71
C LEU A 53 -14.76 0.90 -5.14
N THR A 54 -14.02 1.94 -4.79
CA THR A 54 -12.58 2.03 -5.09
C THR A 54 -11.81 1.00 -4.29
N GLN A 55 -12.15 0.73 -3.02
CA GLN A 55 -11.54 -0.33 -2.22
C GLN A 55 -11.82 -1.73 -2.77
N ASP A 56 -13.07 -2.02 -3.18
CA ASP A 56 -13.43 -3.31 -3.78
C ASP A 56 -12.76 -3.51 -5.16
N VAL A 57 -12.68 -2.44 -5.96
CA VAL A 57 -11.89 -2.43 -7.20
C VAL A 57 -10.40 -2.59 -6.91
N LEU A 58 -9.84 -1.94 -5.89
CA LEU A 58 -8.44 -2.08 -5.50
C LEU A 58 -8.12 -3.50 -5.06
N LEU A 59 -9.01 -4.14 -4.30
CA LEU A 59 -8.88 -5.55 -3.88
C LEU A 59 -8.93 -6.48 -5.09
N LYS A 60 -9.84 -6.23 -6.05
CA LYS A 60 -9.90 -6.97 -7.31
C LYS A 60 -8.65 -6.75 -8.17
N VAL A 61 -8.12 -5.52 -8.23
CA VAL A 61 -6.87 -5.19 -8.94
C VAL A 61 -5.69 -5.88 -8.27
N LYS A 62 -5.56 -5.84 -6.94
CA LYS A 62 -4.54 -6.58 -6.18
C LYS A 62 -4.63 -8.09 -6.43
N LEU A 63 -5.83 -8.65 -6.48
CA LEU A 63 -6.04 -10.06 -6.85
C LEU A 63 -5.59 -10.36 -8.29
N VAL A 64 -5.86 -9.47 -9.25
CA VAL A 64 -5.38 -9.60 -10.63
C VAL A 64 -3.86 -9.44 -10.70
N GLU A 65 -3.26 -8.53 -9.92
CA GLU A 65 -1.81 -8.36 -9.84
C GLU A 65 -1.12 -9.58 -9.24
N CYS A 66 -1.65 -10.17 -8.16
CA CYS A 66 -1.16 -11.42 -7.60
C CYS A 66 -1.24 -12.55 -8.62
N LYS A 67 -2.35 -12.67 -9.35
CA LYS A 67 -2.48 -13.63 -10.46
C LYS A 67 -1.49 -13.35 -11.60
N ALA A 68 -1.25 -12.08 -11.94
CA ALA A 68 -0.28 -11.69 -12.97
C ALA A 68 1.18 -11.90 -12.54
N ARG A 69 1.49 -11.75 -11.25
CA ARG A 69 2.81 -12.11 -10.67
C ARG A 69 3.01 -13.62 -10.73
N ALA A 70 2.00 -14.41 -10.33
CA ALA A 70 2.03 -15.86 -10.45
C ALA A 70 2.21 -16.32 -11.91
N LEU A 71 1.48 -15.72 -12.87
CA LEU A 71 1.64 -16.02 -14.30
C LEU A 71 3.04 -15.66 -14.84
N ARG A 72 3.60 -14.52 -14.43
CA ARG A 72 4.97 -14.12 -14.80
C ARG A 72 6.03 -15.05 -14.21
N GLN A 73 5.78 -15.59 -13.03
CA GLN A 73 6.64 -16.59 -12.40
C GLN A 73 6.61 -17.91 -13.17
N VAL A 74 5.42 -18.42 -13.48
CA VAL A 74 5.24 -19.63 -14.32
C VAL A 74 5.92 -19.44 -15.68
N HIS A 75 5.77 -18.27 -16.31
CA HIS A 75 6.43 -17.99 -17.58
C HIS A 75 7.97 -17.99 -17.45
N ARG A 76 8.54 -17.39 -16.39
CA ARG A 76 9.99 -17.43 -16.16
C ARG A 76 10.51 -18.84 -15.92
N GLU A 77 9.76 -19.66 -15.19
CA GLU A 77 10.09 -21.05 -14.97
C GLU A 77 10.06 -21.82 -16.30
N VAL A 78 8.98 -21.74 -17.08
CA VAL A 78 8.88 -22.37 -18.40
C VAL A 78 10.03 -21.97 -19.33
N MET A 79 10.38 -20.69 -19.39
CA MET A 79 11.50 -20.19 -20.20
C MET A 79 12.88 -20.60 -19.67
N SER A 80 12.98 -21.02 -18.40
CA SER A 80 14.19 -21.61 -17.82
C SER A 80 14.30 -23.10 -18.17
N TRP A 81 13.17 -23.83 -18.22
CA TRP A 81 13.10 -25.23 -18.65
C TRP A 81 13.41 -25.37 -20.15
N GLU A 82 12.92 -24.47 -20.99
CA GLU A 82 13.27 -24.46 -22.42
C GLU A 82 14.78 -24.27 -22.66
N ARG A 83 15.44 -23.44 -21.84
CA ARG A 83 16.90 -23.27 -21.89
C ARG A 83 17.66 -24.50 -21.40
N VAL A 84 17.11 -25.23 -20.44
CA VAL A 84 17.67 -26.51 -19.98
C VAL A 84 17.50 -27.59 -21.04
N ASP A 85 16.35 -27.69 -21.70
CA ASP A 85 16.13 -28.64 -22.81
C ASP A 85 16.95 -28.31 -24.06
N GLU A 86 17.21 -27.02 -24.32
CA GLU A 86 18.12 -26.58 -25.38
C GLU A 86 19.58 -26.91 -25.05
N ALA A 87 20.00 -26.75 -23.79
CA ALA A 87 21.32 -27.14 -23.31
C ALA A 87 21.53 -28.67 -23.25
N LEU A 88 20.46 -29.44 -23.05
CA LEU A 88 20.48 -30.91 -23.04
C LEU A 88 20.25 -31.54 -24.42
N GLY A 89 20.05 -30.73 -25.47
CA GLY A 89 19.85 -31.22 -26.83
C GLY A 89 18.54 -31.97 -27.06
N THR A 90 17.56 -31.82 -26.16
CA THR A 90 16.26 -32.52 -26.19
C THR A 90 15.15 -31.74 -26.90
N SER A 91 15.41 -30.49 -27.32
CA SER A 91 14.39 -29.61 -27.90
C SER A 91 13.90 -30.06 -29.28
N ARG A 92 12.68 -30.61 -29.34
CA ARG A 92 11.84 -30.61 -30.55
C ARG A 92 11.01 -29.33 -30.55
N ARG A 93 11.30 -28.41 -31.49
CA ARG A 93 10.52 -27.18 -31.71
C ARG A 93 9.02 -27.49 -31.83
N VAL A 94 8.23 -27.02 -30.87
CA VAL A 94 6.77 -26.90 -31.03
C VAL A 94 6.50 -25.53 -31.65
N SER A 95 6.07 -25.55 -32.92
CA SER A 95 5.76 -24.37 -33.72
C SER A 95 4.57 -23.59 -33.15
N SER A 96 4.70 -22.27 -33.22
CA SER A 96 3.76 -21.22 -32.83
C SER A 96 2.35 -21.38 -33.41
N LYS A 97 1.36 -21.61 -32.53
CA LYS A 97 -0.04 -21.13 -32.64
C LYS A 97 -0.69 -21.31 -31.25
N LEU A 98 -0.73 -20.22 -30.48
CA LEU A 98 -1.36 -20.18 -29.17
C LEU A 98 -2.89 -20.10 -29.36
N ASP A 99 -3.55 -21.24 -29.55
CA ASP A 99 -4.96 -21.38 -29.24
C ASP A 99 -5.06 -21.69 -27.74
N LEU A 100 -5.43 -20.69 -26.94
CA LEU A 100 -5.64 -20.80 -25.49
C LEU A 100 -6.92 -21.58 -25.19
N THR A 101 -6.88 -22.89 -25.43
CA THR A 101 -7.83 -23.85 -24.85
C THR A 101 -7.01 -24.88 -24.08
N LEU A 102 -6.66 -24.55 -22.84
CA LEU A 102 -5.94 -25.43 -21.91
C LEU A 102 -6.89 -26.55 -21.44
N GLN A 103 -7.05 -27.60 -22.24
CA GLN A 103 -7.38 -28.93 -21.71
C GLN A 103 -6.06 -29.59 -21.26
N VAL A 104 -5.71 -29.39 -19.99
CA VAL A 104 -4.58 -30.09 -19.37
C VAL A 104 -4.94 -31.57 -19.24
N LYS A 105 -4.55 -32.38 -20.22
CA LYS A 105 -4.52 -33.83 -20.09
C LYS A 105 -3.26 -34.17 -19.29
N ILE A 106 -3.42 -34.27 -17.96
CA ILE A 106 -2.35 -34.65 -17.02
C ILE A 106 -1.86 -36.05 -17.41
N HIS A 107 -0.75 -36.11 -18.14
CA HIS A 107 0.09 -37.31 -18.15
C HIS A 107 0.80 -37.33 -16.80
N ARG A 108 0.34 -38.18 -15.88
CA ARG A 108 1.08 -38.45 -14.65
C ARG A 108 2.42 -39.09 -15.04
N PRO A 109 3.57 -38.45 -14.76
CA PRO A 109 4.84 -39.16 -14.76
C PRO A 109 4.85 -40.13 -13.57
N PRO A 110 5.75 -41.13 -13.55
CA PRO A 110 5.84 -42.08 -12.46
C PRO A 110 6.06 -41.32 -11.15
N SER A 111 5.07 -41.43 -10.28
CA SER A 111 5.04 -40.86 -8.94
C SER A 111 6.05 -41.60 -8.07
N GLU A 112 7.29 -41.11 -7.96
CA GLU A 112 8.15 -41.46 -6.81
C GLU A 112 9.46 -40.67 -6.64
N GLN A 113 9.87 -39.75 -7.54
CA GLN A 113 11.18 -39.08 -7.42
C GLN A 113 11.16 -37.56 -7.08
N TYR A 114 9.99 -36.93 -6.94
CA TYR A 114 9.88 -35.48 -6.63
C TYR A 114 9.31 -35.15 -5.24
N LEU A 115 9.22 -36.15 -4.35
CA LEU A 115 8.66 -35.98 -3.00
C LEU A 115 9.53 -35.21 -1.97
N PRO A 116 10.86 -35.08 -2.06
CA PRO A 116 11.61 -34.40 -0.99
C PRO A 116 11.39 -32.88 -0.90
N LEU A 117 11.08 -32.20 -2.01
CA LEU A 117 11.00 -30.73 -2.05
C LEU A 117 9.67 -30.17 -1.54
N PHE A 118 8.56 -30.91 -1.69
CA PHE A 118 7.24 -30.45 -1.26
C PHE A 118 6.99 -30.63 0.25
N VAL A 119 7.60 -31.65 0.87
CA VAL A 119 7.50 -31.87 2.32
C VAL A 119 8.28 -30.78 3.08
N ASP A 120 9.45 -30.40 2.56
CA ASP A 120 10.31 -29.37 3.12
C ASP A 120 9.67 -27.96 3.07
N TYR A 121 8.87 -27.67 2.03
CA TYR A 121 8.22 -26.37 1.88
C TYR A 121 7.16 -26.08 2.97
N HIS A 122 6.28 -27.04 3.27
CA HIS A 122 5.24 -26.86 4.30
C HIS A 122 5.83 -26.79 5.72
N GLU A 123 6.91 -27.51 5.98
CA GLU A 123 7.62 -27.43 7.26
C GLU A 123 8.31 -26.06 7.43
N LYS A 124 8.97 -25.56 6.38
CA LYS A 124 9.57 -24.21 6.35
C LYS A 124 8.53 -23.11 6.56
N GLN A 125 7.35 -23.24 5.95
CA GLN A 125 6.25 -22.28 6.13
C GLN A 125 5.75 -22.26 7.58
N ARG A 126 5.47 -23.43 8.17
CA ARG A 126 5.03 -23.52 9.57
C ARG A 126 6.07 -22.96 10.56
N PHE A 127 7.35 -23.17 10.27
CA PHE A 127 8.45 -22.62 11.07
C PHE A 127 8.45 -21.08 11.05
N MET A 128 8.36 -20.49 9.86
CA MET A 128 8.29 -19.02 9.72
C MET A 128 7.01 -18.44 10.34
N ASP A 129 5.87 -19.13 10.23
CA ASP A 129 4.63 -18.71 10.87
C ASP A 129 4.75 -18.73 12.41
N ALA A 130 5.42 -19.73 12.98
CA ALA A 130 5.67 -19.81 14.41
C ALA A 130 6.58 -18.68 14.91
N LEU A 131 7.58 -18.32 14.12
CA LEU A 131 8.49 -17.21 14.41
C LEU A 131 7.78 -15.85 14.32
N SER A 132 6.93 -15.66 13.31
CA SER A 132 6.06 -14.48 13.20
C SER A 132 5.15 -14.32 14.42
N LYS A 133 4.66 -15.41 15.02
CA LYS A 133 3.88 -15.35 16.28
C LYS A 133 4.69 -14.82 17.45
N GLN A 134 6.00 -15.09 17.52
CA GLN A 134 6.85 -14.55 18.59
C GLN A 134 7.04 -13.04 18.44
N ALA A 135 7.26 -12.56 17.21
CA ALA A 135 7.33 -11.14 16.89
C ALA A 135 6.00 -10.43 17.24
N ILE A 136 4.87 -11.02 16.86
CA ILE A 136 3.53 -10.51 17.22
C ILE A 136 3.36 -10.47 18.74
N ALA A 137 3.78 -11.51 19.47
CA ALA A 137 3.69 -11.54 20.92
C ALA A 137 4.59 -10.48 21.59
N ALA A 138 5.77 -10.22 21.04
CA ALA A 138 6.66 -9.14 21.48
C ALA A 138 6.00 -7.78 21.30
N TYR A 139 5.43 -7.53 20.12
CA TYR A 139 4.67 -6.32 19.85
C TYR A 139 3.48 -6.16 20.82
N SER A 140 2.69 -7.21 21.06
CA SER A 140 1.55 -7.16 21.99
C SER A 140 1.95 -6.87 23.44
N ARG A 141 3.21 -7.12 23.83
CA ARG A 141 3.77 -6.75 25.13
C ARG A 141 4.29 -5.31 25.19
N GLY A 142 4.16 -4.53 24.12
CA GLY A 142 4.68 -3.16 24.04
C GLY A 142 6.19 -3.07 23.83
N GLN A 143 6.84 -4.15 23.38
CA GLN A 143 8.28 -4.10 23.07
C GLN A 143 8.54 -3.21 21.86
N ARG A 144 9.65 -2.48 21.85
CA ARG A 144 10.03 -1.59 20.75
C ARG A 144 10.47 -2.40 19.52
N GLY A 145 9.99 -1.99 18.35
CA GLY A 145 10.36 -2.59 17.05
C GLY A 145 11.70 -2.05 16.49
N PRO A 146 12.19 -2.60 15.36
CA PRO A 146 11.58 -3.68 14.59
C PRO A 146 11.71 -5.02 15.30
N PHE A 147 10.85 -5.99 14.95
CA PHE A 147 10.81 -7.29 15.62
C PHE A 147 11.58 -8.33 14.81
N LEU A 148 12.56 -8.97 15.44
CA LEU A 148 13.25 -10.09 14.83
C LEU A 148 12.29 -11.28 14.69
N VAL A 149 12.04 -11.67 13.45
CA VAL A 149 11.25 -12.86 13.12
C VAL A 149 12.19 -14.07 13.12
N ALA A 150 13.24 -14.03 12.30
CA ALA A 150 14.11 -15.17 12.09
C ALA A 150 15.57 -14.75 11.85
N THR A 151 16.50 -15.67 12.11
CA THR A 151 17.93 -15.52 11.81
C THR A 151 18.43 -16.70 10.99
N ASN A 152 19.59 -16.55 10.35
CA ASN A 152 20.22 -17.56 9.50
C ASN A 152 19.29 -18.06 8.37
N VAL A 153 18.39 -17.22 7.89
CA VAL A 153 17.45 -17.54 6.80
C VAL A 153 18.18 -17.40 5.46
N PRO A 154 18.35 -18.48 4.67
CA PRO A 154 18.88 -18.35 3.32
C PRO A 154 17.94 -17.51 2.45
N TRP A 155 18.50 -16.66 1.58
CA TRP A 155 17.72 -15.79 0.70
C TRP A 155 16.61 -16.53 -0.05
N VAL A 156 16.94 -17.70 -0.62
CA VAL A 156 15.98 -18.53 -1.38
C VAL A 156 14.79 -19.00 -0.54
N VAL A 157 14.98 -19.19 0.77
CA VAL A 157 13.90 -19.58 1.70
C VAL A 157 13.01 -18.38 1.99
N TYR A 158 13.61 -17.22 2.29
CA TYR A 158 12.87 -15.97 2.48
C TYR A 158 12.07 -15.61 1.23
N ASP A 159 12.66 -15.69 0.04
CA ASP A 159 12.00 -15.36 -1.23
C ASP A 159 10.78 -16.26 -1.47
N ALA A 160 10.94 -17.57 -1.28
CA ALA A 160 9.85 -18.54 -1.41
C ALA A 160 8.73 -18.31 -0.38
N TRP A 161 9.08 -17.93 0.86
CA TRP A 161 8.12 -17.60 1.91
C TRP A 161 7.30 -16.36 1.55
N MET A 162 7.97 -15.27 1.14
CA MET A 162 7.30 -14.03 0.73
C MET A 162 6.35 -14.21 -0.46
N CYS A 163 6.64 -15.13 -1.38
CA CYS A 163 5.75 -15.41 -2.52
C CYS A 163 4.42 -16.08 -2.11
N SER A 164 4.32 -16.57 -0.87
CA SER A 164 3.21 -17.39 -0.37
C SER A 164 2.49 -16.81 0.85
N CYS A 165 3.02 -15.72 1.41
CA CYS A 165 2.52 -15.11 2.62
C CYS A 165 1.91 -13.74 2.31
N ASP A 166 0.59 -13.62 2.49
CA ASP A 166 -0.04 -12.31 2.62
C ASP A 166 0.16 -11.82 4.07
N SER A 167 1.37 -11.34 4.36
CA SER A 167 1.69 -10.73 5.66
C SER A 167 1.10 -9.33 5.74
N THR A 168 0.42 -9.02 6.83
CA THR A 168 -0.01 -7.65 7.14
C THR A 168 1.15 -6.76 7.59
N TRP A 169 2.21 -7.38 8.12
CA TRP A 169 3.49 -6.75 8.49
C TRP A 169 4.35 -6.49 7.26
N ARG A 170 5.13 -5.42 7.30
CA ARG A 170 6.19 -5.12 6.33
C ARG A 170 7.46 -5.86 6.72
N LEU A 171 8.05 -6.58 5.79
CA LEU A 171 9.22 -7.40 6.08
C LEU A 171 10.49 -6.80 5.47
N GLU A 172 11.59 -6.92 6.20
CA GLU A 172 12.96 -6.71 5.69
C GLU A 172 13.74 -8.01 5.82
N TYR A 173 14.46 -8.36 4.76
CA TYR A 173 15.53 -9.33 4.79
C TYR A 173 16.88 -8.62 4.77
N ARG A 174 17.69 -8.88 5.80
CA ARG A 174 19.01 -8.27 5.97
C ARG A 174 20.02 -9.32 6.40
N ARG A 175 20.89 -9.74 5.48
CA ARG A 175 22.02 -10.67 5.74
C ARG A 175 21.60 -11.95 6.50
N GLY A 176 20.46 -12.53 6.14
CA GLY A 176 19.94 -13.73 6.79
C GLY A 176 19.05 -13.48 8.01
N GLU A 177 18.90 -12.23 8.44
CA GLU A 177 17.87 -11.82 9.39
C GLU A 177 16.59 -11.45 8.65
N VAL A 178 15.45 -11.76 9.26
CA VAL A 178 14.13 -11.31 8.83
C VAL A 178 13.54 -10.47 9.95
N LEU A 179 13.22 -9.22 9.63
CA LEU A 179 12.68 -8.23 10.56
C LEU A 179 11.26 -7.86 10.14
N ALA A 180 10.37 -7.71 11.12
CA ALA A 180 9.02 -7.20 10.94
C ALA A 180 8.92 -5.73 11.38
N TYR A 181 8.42 -4.92 10.45
CA TYR A 181 8.11 -3.51 10.56
C TYR A 181 6.62 -3.29 10.27
N GLY A 182 6.14 -2.09 10.56
CA GLY A 182 4.78 -1.70 10.29
C GLY A 182 3.81 -2.37 11.25
N ASP A 183 3.20 -1.57 12.11
CA ASP A 183 2.03 -1.98 12.89
C ASP A 183 0.91 -2.42 11.93
N PRO A 184 0.39 -3.66 11.98
CA PRO A 184 -0.66 -4.13 11.08
C PRO A 184 -2.04 -3.50 11.37
N SER A 185 -2.11 -2.44 12.19
CA SER A 185 -3.33 -1.71 12.52
C SER A 185 -3.96 -0.98 11.34
N ILE A 186 -5.24 -0.67 11.56
CA ILE A 186 -6.00 0.21 10.70
C ILE A 186 -5.38 1.61 10.61
N VAL A 187 -4.84 2.16 11.70
CA VAL A 187 -4.23 3.51 11.71
C VAL A 187 -3.04 3.56 10.77
N HIS A 188 -2.11 2.62 10.92
CA HIS A 188 -0.91 2.55 10.09
C HIS A 188 -1.25 2.41 8.60
N SER A 189 -2.08 1.41 8.27
CA SER A 189 -2.47 1.14 6.88
C SER A 189 -3.26 2.28 6.22
N THR A 190 -4.18 2.92 6.95
CA THR A 190 -4.99 4.02 6.43
C THR A 190 -4.20 5.31 6.26
N VAL A 191 -3.30 5.63 7.19
CA VAL A 191 -2.42 6.81 7.09
C VAL A 191 -1.45 6.65 5.92
N SER A 192 -0.80 5.50 5.78
CA SER A 192 0.04 5.19 4.61
C SER A 192 -0.73 5.36 3.30
N SER A 193 -1.92 4.75 3.21
CA SER A 193 -2.78 4.85 2.01
C SER A 193 -3.28 6.28 1.77
N ALA A 194 -3.43 7.11 2.80
CA ALA A 194 -3.84 8.50 2.68
C ALA A 194 -2.70 9.36 2.11
N LEU A 195 -1.47 9.16 2.58
CA LEU A 195 -0.29 9.81 2.03
C LEU A 195 -0.06 9.43 0.56
N GLU A 196 -0.20 8.13 0.25
CA GLU A 196 -0.04 7.64 -1.12
C GLU A 196 -1.05 8.32 -2.07
N ARG A 197 -2.32 8.33 -1.68
CA ARG A 197 -3.40 8.97 -2.46
C ARG A 197 -3.22 10.47 -2.58
N SER A 198 -2.68 11.14 -1.55
CA SER A 198 -2.41 12.59 -1.61
C SER A 198 -1.44 12.91 -2.75
N ILE A 199 -0.35 12.14 -2.89
CA ILE A 199 0.63 12.32 -3.98
C ILE A 199 -0.04 12.15 -5.34
N ILE A 200 -0.78 11.04 -5.52
CA ILE A 200 -1.48 10.75 -6.77
C ILE A 200 -2.48 11.86 -7.11
N PHE A 201 -3.23 12.34 -6.12
CA PHE A 201 -4.21 13.40 -6.30
C PHE A 201 -3.56 14.70 -6.77
N HIS A 202 -2.45 15.12 -6.14
CA HIS A 202 -1.72 16.32 -6.57
C HIS A 202 -1.22 16.22 -8.01
N ILE A 203 -0.70 15.06 -8.41
CA ILE A 203 -0.23 14.83 -9.79
C ILE A 203 -1.40 14.88 -10.78
N LEU A 204 -2.57 14.36 -10.41
CA LEU A 204 -3.78 14.42 -11.25
C LEU A 204 -4.35 15.84 -11.40
N GLN A 205 -4.03 16.78 -10.51
CA GLN A 205 -4.45 18.19 -10.65
C GLN A 205 -3.57 18.98 -11.63
N ILE A 206 -2.46 18.40 -12.10
CA ILE A 206 -1.56 19.08 -13.04
C ILE A 206 -2.25 19.21 -14.41
N PRO A 207 -2.28 20.41 -15.01
CA PRO A 207 -2.92 20.62 -16.30
C PRO A 207 -2.40 19.66 -17.37
N GLY A 208 -3.34 18.96 -18.04
CA GLY A 208 -3.02 17.99 -19.09
C GLY A 208 -2.76 16.56 -18.60
N ILE A 209 -2.71 16.31 -17.29
CA ILE A 209 -2.65 14.95 -16.73
C ILE A 209 -4.08 14.49 -16.40
N GLY A 210 -4.60 13.58 -17.21
CA GLY A 210 -5.86 12.90 -16.94
C GLY A 210 -5.65 11.57 -16.20
N LEU A 211 -6.74 11.01 -15.67
CA LEU A 211 -6.72 9.69 -15.01
C LEU A 211 -6.18 8.59 -15.94
N ALA A 212 -6.50 8.64 -17.23
CA ALA A 212 -6.04 7.68 -18.23
C ALA A 212 -4.54 7.74 -18.50
N SER A 213 -3.91 8.91 -18.33
CA SER A 213 -2.46 9.09 -18.51
C SER A 213 -1.65 8.79 -17.25
N LEU A 214 -2.29 8.73 -16.08
CA LEU A 214 -1.60 8.59 -14.80
C LEU A 214 -0.61 7.40 -14.75
N PRO A 215 -0.94 6.17 -15.22
CA PRO A 215 0.00 5.05 -15.17
C PRO A 215 1.26 5.26 -16.03
N GLN A 216 1.18 6.12 -17.05
CA GLN A 216 2.33 6.49 -17.89
C GLN A 216 3.21 7.54 -17.23
N MET A 217 2.69 8.25 -16.22
CA MET A 217 3.38 9.31 -15.51
C MET A 217 3.96 8.80 -14.19
N ILE A 218 3.18 8.09 -13.39
CA ILE A 218 3.61 7.59 -12.09
C ILE A 218 2.98 6.24 -11.82
N THR A 219 3.79 5.34 -11.28
CA THR A 219 3.29 4.08 -10.72
C THR A 219 3.50 4.12 -9.22
N GLY A 220 2.41 4.30 -8.49
CA GLY A 220 2.37 4.00 -7.06
C GLY A 220 2.26 2.49 -6.88
N ALA A 221 3.13 1.94 -6.05
CA ALA A 221 3.00 0.58 -5.57
C ALA A 221 2.97 0.64 -4.05
N GLY A 222 1.95 0.04 -3.44
CA GLY A 222 1.95 -0.20 -2.00
C GLY A 222 3.07 -1.17 -1.60
N ALA A 223 2.97 -1.82 -0.45
CA ALA A 223 3.91 -2.84 0.06
C ALA A 223 4.46 -3.78 -1.02
N SER A 224 5.59 -3.39 -1.60
CA SER A 224 6.24 -4.07 -2.72
C SER A 224 7.70 -4.21 -2.36
N ARG A 225 8.19 -5.45 -2.32
CA ARG A 225 9.57 -5.72 -1.94
C ARG A 225 10.54 -5.07 -2.92
N LEU A 226 11.40 -4.19 -2.40
CA LEU A 226 12.45 -3.50 -3.14
C LEU A 226 13.82 -3.91 -2.60
N ARG A 227 14.82 -3.89 -3.49
CA ARG A 227 16.21 -4.08 -3.07
C ARG A 227 16.69 -2.82 -2.37
N THR A 228 17.46 -3.02 -1.31
CA THR A 228 18.19 -1.99 -0.59
C THR A 228 19.69 -2.30 -0.64
N ILE A 229 20.53 -1.40 -0.13
CA ILE A 229 21.96 -1.69 0.06
C ILE A 229 22.23 -2.76 1.13
N SER A 230 21.25 -3.05 1.99
CA SER A 230 21.36 -4.00 3.11
C SER A 230 20.73 -5.37 2.81
N GLY A 231 19.90 -5.47 1.77
CA GLY A 231 19.15 -6.66 1.40
C GLY A 231 17.88 -6.28 0.63
N ASP A 232 16.72 -6.73 1.12
CA ASP A 232 15.41 -6.42 0.54
C ASP A 232 14.47 -5.93 1.64
N LYS A 233 13.63 -4.93 1.34
CA LYS A 233 12.63 -4.39 2.28
C LYS A 233 11.33 -4.06 1.56
N GLU A 234 10.22 -4.20 2.27
CA GLU A 234 8.92 -3.68 1.85
C GLU A 234 8.69 -2.29 2.48
N PRO A 235 8.59 -1.21 1.68
CA PRO A 235 8.10 0.07 2.17
C PRO A 235 6.58 0.03 2.32
N ASP A 236 5.99 0.98 3.03
CA ASP A 236 4.54 1.11 3.07
C ASP A 236 3.92 1.51 1.73
N ALA A 237 4.57 2.44 1.04
CA ALA A 237 4.30 2.77 -0.36
C ALA A 237 5.57 3.26 -1.06
N CYS A 238 5.60 3.12 -2.38
CA CYS A 238 6.71 3.58 -3.20
C CYS A 238 6.23 4.06 -4.56
N PHE A 239 7.04 4.91 -5.19
CA PHE A 239 6.69 5.56 -6.44
C PHE A 239 7.81 5.41 -7.46
N PHE A 240 7.40 5.09 -8.68
CA PHE A 240 8.25 4.99 -9.85
C PHE A 240 7.78 5.95 -10.93
N SER A 241 8.72 6.37 -11.76
CA SER A 241 8.38 6.96 -13.05
C SER A 241 7.63 5.94 -13.91
N GLY A 242 6.57 6.38 -14.60
CA GLY A 242 5.86 5.52 -15.54
C GLY A 242 6.75 5.10 -16.71
N SER A 243 7.72 5.93 -17.11
CA SER A 243 8.73 5.57 -18.13
C SER A 243 9.81 4.62 -17.63
N SER A 244 9.98 4.49 -16.30
CA SER A 244 11.04 3.68 -15.70
C SER A 244 10.55 3.02 -14.41
N LEU A 245 10.05 1.80 -14.56
CA LEU A 245 9.77 0.88 -13.46
C LEU A 245 11.03 0.16 -12.96
N ALA A 246 12.19 0.41 -13.58
CA ALA A 246 13.46 -0.12 -13.10
C ALA A 246 13.83 0.57 -11.77
N GLN A 247 14.25 -0.25 -10.79
CA GLN A 247 14.75 0.23 -9.49
C GLN A 247 15.93 1.19 -9.67
N PRO A 248 16.17 2.10 -8.70
CA PRO A 248 15.45 2.26 -7.43
C PRO A 248 14.11 2.98 -7.57
N ALA A 249 13.23 2.84 -6.56
CA ALA A 249 12.05 3.71 -6.45
C ALA A 249 12.51 5.17 -6.35
N ARG A 250 11.73 6.09 -6.93
CA ARG A 250 12.04 7.53 -6.86
C ARG A 250 11.67 8.12 -5.51
N ALA A 251 10.53 7.69 -4.97
CA ALA A 251 10.07 8.07 -3.66
C ALA A 251 9.57 6.85 -2.86
N VAL A 252 9.71 6.90 -1.55
CA VAL A 252 9.15 5.90 -0.62
C VAL A 252 8.45 6.60 0.54
N LEU A 253 7.41 5.95 1.05
CA LEU A 253 6.67 6.33 2.25
C LEU A 253 6.80 5.25 3.31
N GLU A 254 6.96 5.67 4.56
CA GLU A 254 6.98 4.80 5.73
C GLU A 254 6.15 5.42 6.86
N VAL A 255 5.44 4.60 7.62
CA VAL A 255 4.68 5.05 8.80
C VAL A 255 5.18 4.28 10.01
N ALA A 256 5.71 4.97 11.01
CA ALA A 256 6.06 4.33 12.29
C ALA A 256 4.91 4.56 13.28
N TYR A 257 4.23 3.50 13.71
CA TYR A 257 3.12 3.60 14.67
C TYR A 257 3.39 2.80 15.95
N LYS A 258 2.87 3.30 17.08
CA LYS A 258 3.01 2.74 18.42
C LYS A 258 4.47 2.43 18.77
N ASN A 259 4.79 1.14 18.79
CA ASN A 259 6.02 0.55 19.31
C ASN A 259 7.24 0.78 18.43
N GLU A 260 7.06 1.27 17.20
CA GLU A 260 8.16 1.62 16.32
C GLU A 260 8.78 2.96 16.71
N PRO A 261 10.03 2.99 17.18
CA PRO A 261 10.69 4.23 17.60
C PRO A 261 10.93 5.18 16.42
N LEU A 262 11.04 6.48 16.72
CA LEU A 262 11.38 7.49 15.72
C LEU A 262 12.79 7.27 15.14
N GLU A 263 13.71 6.78 15.96
CA GLU A 263 15.09 6.47 15.56
C GLU A 263 15.11 5.40 14.47
N VAL A 264 14.31 4.35 14.61
CA VAL A 264 14.17 3.29 13.61
C VAL A 264 13.58 3.85 12.32
N LEU A 265 12.59 4.74 12.40
CA LEU A 265 12.05 5.41 11.21
C LEU A 265 13.16 6.20 10.50
N ARG A 266 13.97 6.99 11.22
CA ARG A 266 15.07 7.75 10.63
C ARG A 266 16.07 6.83 9.91
N GLU A 267 16.50 5.76 10.58
CA GLU A 267 17.42 4.76 10.00
C GLU A 267 16.85 4.13 8.72
N VAL A 268 15.56 3.81 8.70
CA VAL A 268 14.88 3.27 7.52
C VAL A 268 14.83 4.29 6.38
N LEU A 269 14.54 5.56 6.65
CA LEU A 269 14.51 6.59 5.61
C LEU A 269 15.91 6.84 5.04
N ASP A 270 16.94 6.84 5.88
CA ASP A 270 18.33 6.96 5.46
C ASP A 270 18.73 5.76 4.57
N LEU A 271 18.38 4.54 4.96
CA LEU A 271 18.59 3.32 4.17
C LEU A 271 17.99 3.44 2.76
N TRP A 272 16.79 4.01 2.63
CA TRP A 272 16.13 4.17 1.33
C TRP A 272 16.85 5.18 0.44
N VAL A 273 17.28 6.31 0.98
CA VAL A 273 18.04 7.32 0.24
C VAL A 273 19.42 6.76 -0.17
N GLU A 274 20.10 6.05 0.72
CA GLU A 274 21.36 5.36 0.41
C GLU A 274 21.19 4.27 -0.66
N SER A 275 20.00 3.67 -0.73
CA SER A 275 19.61 2.71 -1.78
C SER A 275 19.24 3.37 -3.12
N GLY A 276 19.36 4.70 -3.21
CA GLY A 276 19.21 5.46 -4.45
C GLY A 276 17.85 6.13 -4.63
N CYS A 277 16.97 6.09 -3.62
CA CYS A 277 15.73 6.86 -3.62
C CYS A 277 16.03 8.37 -3.65
N LEU A 278 15.20 9.16 -4.34
CA LEU A 278 15.37 10.62 -4.36
C LEU A 278 14.78 11.26 -3.11
N VAL A 279 13.65 10.74 -2.63
CA VAL A 279 13.01 11.21 -1.41
C VAL A 279 12.41 10.05 -0.61
N ALA A 280 12.75 9.95 0.67
CA ALA A 280 12.10 9.07 1.62
C ALA A 280 11.32 9.90 2.64
N ILE A 281 10.02 9.67 2.74
CA ILE A 281 9.12 10.40 3.64
C ILE A 281 8.60 9.44 4.71
N GLY A 282 8.70 9.84 5.96
CA GLY A 282 8.23 9.09 7.10
C GLY A 282 7.27 9.88 7.97
N VAL A 283 6.29 9.20 8.57
CA VAL A 283 5.43 9.77 9.61
C VAL A 283 5.50 8.90 10.86
N LYS A 284 5.97 9.48 11.97
CA LYS A 284 5.91 8.86 13.28
C LYS A 284 4.65 9.30 14.01
N ILE A 285 3.91 8.30 14.52
CA ILE A 285 2.71 8.45 15.33
C ILE A 285 3.00 7.73 16.67
N ALA A 286 3.20 8.49 17.75
CA ALA A 286 3.47 7.92 19.08
C ALA A 286 2.18 7.68 19.88
N ARG A 287 2.27 6.86 20.95
CA ARG A 287 1.22 6.70 21.96
C ARG A 287 1.80 6.84 23.38
N PRO A 288 1.01 7.37 24.34
CA PRO A 288 -0.36 7.87 24.18
C PRO A 288 -0.39 9.37 23.86
N GLY A 289 -1.07 9.75 22.77
CA GLY A 289 -1.48 11.13 22.53
C GLY A 289 -0.44 11.98 21.81
N ASP A 290 -0.84 12.48 20.65
CA ASP A 290 -0.51 13.81 20.14
C ASP A 290 0.90 14.06 19.59
N ASP A 291 1.89 13.22 19.91
CA ASP A 291 3.24 13.37 19.34
C ASP A 291 3.31 12.79 17.93
N PHE A 292 3.17 13.70 16.96
CA PHE A 292 3.33 13.40 15.54
C PHE A 292 4.58 14.07 14.98
N THR A 293 5.38 13.30 14.24
CA THR A 293 6.61 13.81 13.62
C THR A 293 6.64 13.42 12.15
N PHE A 294 6.80 14.42 11.29
CA PHE A 294 7.02 14.26 9.87
C PHE A 294 8.53 14.29 9.63
N VAL A 295 9.05 13.29 8.94
CA VAL A 295 10.48 13.19 8.62
C VAL A 295 10.62 13.06 7.12
N ALA A 296 11.53 13.79 6.52
CA ALA A 296 11.92 13.58 5.13
C ALA A 296 13.45 13.52 4.99
N ARG A 297 13.88 12.68 4.06
CA ARG A 297 15.27 12.56 3.63
C ARG A 297 15.28 12.72 2.12
N GLU A 298 16.00 13.72 1.64
CA GLU A 298 16.17 14.00 0.23
C GLU A 298 17.62 13.78 -0.17
N ARG A 299 17.82 13.12 -1.32
CA ARG A 299 19.17 12.82 -1.80
C ARG A 299 19.94 14.12 -2.04
N GLY A 300 21.04 14.29 -1.30
CA GLY A 300 21.93 15.44 -1.42
C GLY A 300 21.50 16.68 -0.64
N ASN A 301 20.45 16.59 0.18
CA ASN A 301 19.99 17.66 1.07
C ASN A 301 20.05 17.20 2.52
N ASP A 302 20.05 18.17 3.44
CA ASP A 302 19.88 17.88 4.85
C ASP A 302 18.48 17.31 5.13
N GLY A 303 18.40 16.39 6.08
CA GLY A 303 17.13 15.82 6.50
C GLY A 303 16.21 16.87 7.12
N MET A 304 14.91 16.76 6.83
CA MET A 304 13.88 17.61 7.43
C MET A 304 13.12 16.81 8.48
N GLU A 305 12.82 17.46 9.61
CA GLU A 305 12.03 16.87 10.68
C GLU A 305 11.13 17.95 11.30
N ILE A 306 9.83 17.69 11.33
CA ILE A 306 8.80 18.64 11.79
C ILE A 306 7.88 17.93 12.78
N GLN A 307 7.85 18.41 14.01
CA GLN A 307 6.81 18.03 14.96
C GLN A 307 5.52 18.75 14.59
N PHE A 308 4.42 18.01 14.47
CA PHE A 308 3.14 18.54 14.00
C PHE A 308 1.95 18.05 14.84
N GLY A 309 2.23 17.65 16.09
CA GLY A 309 1.19 17.43 17.09
C GLY A 309 0.40 18.69 17.44
N PRO A 310 -0.73 18.59 18.16
CA PRO A 310 -1.62 19.70 18.49
C PRO A 310 -0.95 20.90 19.16
N GLU A 311 0.11 20.63 19.94
CA GLU A 311 0.89 21.68 20.60
C GLU A 311 1.69 22.54 19.61
N PHE A 312 2.05 21.97 18.45
CA PHE A 312 2.80 22.64 17.39
C PHE A 312 1.89 23.14 16.27
N CYS A 313 0.94 22.32 15.82
CA CYS A 313 0.13 22.52 14.62
C CYS A 313 -1.37 22.68 14.98
N ASN A 314 -1.90 23.88 14.84
CA ASN A 314 -3.28 24.23 15.15
C ASN A 314 -3.91 25.11 14.07
N GLU A 315 -5.22 25.40 14.18
CA GLU A 315 -5.96 26.17 13.17
C GLU A 315 -5.35 27.55 12.89
N GLN A 316 -4.74 28.18 13.89
CA GLN A 316 -4.19 29.55 13.78
C GLN A 316 -2.88 29.57 13.00
N ASN A 317 -2.14 28.46 12.97
CA ASN A 317 -0.81 28.39 12.35
C ASN A 317 -0.69 27.32 11.24
N ARG A 318 -1.78 26.64 10.88
CA ARG A 318 -1.82 25.52 9.92
C ARG A 318 -1.09 25.80 8.59
N GLU A 319 -1.15 27.02 8.09
CA GLU A 319 -0.51 27.40 6.82
C GLU A 319 1.01 27.29 6.86
N ARG A 320 1.61 27.31 8.06
CA ARG A 320 3.06 27.10 8.28
C ARG A 320 3.46 25.63 8.24
N PHE A 321 2.49 24.72 8.26
CA PHE A 321 2.67 23.27 8.33
C PHE A 321 2.31 22.61 7.00
N VAL A 322 2.69 23.25 5.90
CA VAL A 322 2.58 22.71 4.54
C VAL A 322 3.98 22.41 4.03
N VAL A 323 4.26 21.12 3.84
CA VAL A 323 5.53 20.65 3.27
C VAL A 323 5.37 20.46 1.78
N LYS A 324 6.35 20.88 0.99
CA LYS A 324 6.30 20.77 -0.48
C LYS A 324 7.49 20.01 -1.01
N PHE A 325 7.23 19.08 -1.92
CA PHE A 325 8.26 18.40 -2.70
C PHE A 325 7.99 18.61 -4.18
N PRO A 326 9.02 18.82 -5.00
CA PRO A 326 8.82 18.93 -6.43
C PRO A 326 8.30 17.59 -6.98
N VAL A 327 7.38 17.64 -7.95
CA VAL A 327 6.80 16.43 -8.56
C VAL A 327 7.89 15.55 -9.19
N SER A 328 9.00 16.17 -9.63
CA SER A 328 10.20 15.46 -10.11
C SER A 328 10.77 14.45 -9.12
N SER A 329 10.54 14.61 -7.82
CA SER A 329 10.96 13.64 -6.80
C SER A 329 10.16 12.34 -6.85
N PHE A 330 8.92 12.37 -7.34
CA PHE A 330 8.04 11.19 -7.46
C PHE A 330 8.04 10.60 -8.87
N THR A 331 8.17 11.45 -9.89
CA THR A 331 8.27 11.03 -11.29
C THR A 331 9.05 12.03 -12.16
N ALA A 332 9.91 11.52 -13.03
CA ALA A 332 10.58 12.28 -14.10
C ALA A 332 9.69 12.57 -15.32
N ASP A 333 8.49 11.98 -15.40
CA ASP A 333 7.63 12.05 -16.60
C ASP A 333 6.76 13.29 -16.66
N VAL A 334 6.72 14.06 -15.57
CA VAL A 334 6.03 15.34 -15.49
C VAL A 334 7.04 16.47 -15.62
N LYS A 335 6.85 17.31 -16.64
CA LYS A 335 7.68 18.49 -16.88
C LYS A 335 7.07 19.73 -16.23
N GLY A 336 7.91 20.61 -15.71
CA GLY A 336 7.52 21.90 -15.13
C GLY A 336 7.66 21.94 -13.60
N ASP A 337 7.48 23.14 -13.05
CA ASP A 337 7.67 23.41 -11.62
C ASP A 337 6.36 23.18 -10.85
N TYR A 338 5.98 21.90 -10.74
CA TYR A 338 4.84 21.45 -9.94
C TYR A 338 5.29 20.85 -8.62
N TYR A 339 4.44 20.95 -7.61
CA TYR A 339 4.73 20.48 -6.25
C TYR A 339 3.63 19.56 -5.74
N VAL A 340 4.04 18.54 -4.99
CA VAL A 340 3.16 17.77 -4.11
C VAL A 340 3.20 18.43 -2.74
N GLU A 341 2.04 18.76 -2.20
CA GLU A 341 1.91 19.41 -0.91
C GLU A 341 1.38 18.42 0.14
N PHE A 342 2.00 18.43 1.31
CA PHE A 342 1.55 17.71 2.49
C PHE A 342 1.08 18.73 3.52
N ASP A 343 -0.24 18.87 3.64
CA ASP A 343 -0.87 19.60 4.73
C ASP A 343 -0.80 18.75 6.00
N LEU A 344 0.14 19.08 6.89
CA LEU A 344 0.35 18.32 8.12
C LEU A 344 -0.77 18.57 9.14
N PHE A 345 -1.48 19.70 9.07
CA PHE A 345 -2.66 19.93 9.91
C PHE A 345 -3.78 18.98 9.51
N TRP A 346 -4.05 18.83 8.21
CA TRP A 346 -5.00 17.84 7.70
C TRP A 346 -4.60 16.41 8.09
N LEU A 347 -3.32 16.07 7.92
CA LEU A 347 -2.80 14.76 8.27
C LEU A 347 -2.98 14.46 9.76
N GLN A 348 -2.69 15.43 10.63
CA GLN A 348 -2.94 15.35 12.07
C GLN A 348 -4.42 15.03 12.37
N GLN A 349 -5.35 15.81 11.80
CA GLN A 349 -6.80 15.59 12.02
C GLN A 349 -7.23 14.20 11.52
N TYR A 350 -6.66 13.75 10.41
CA TYR A 350 -6.91 12.42 9.88
C TYR A 350 -6.39 11.32 10.82
N ILE A 351 -5.16 11.45 11.33
CA ILE A 351 -4.56 10.51 12.30
C ILE A 351 -5.45 10.41 13.55
N PHE A 352 -5.90 11.54 14.12
CA PHE A 352 -6.80 11.54 15.27
C PHE A 352 -8.07 10.74 15.02
N ARG A 353 -8.71 10.98 13.88
CA ARG A 353 -9.91 10.25 13.49
C ARG A 353 -9.65 8.74 13.38
N MET A 354 -8.51 8.33 12.84
CA MET A 354 -8.17 6.91 12.69
C MET A 354 -7.86 6.25 14.05
N ILE A 355 -7.15 6.95 14.94
CA ILE A 355 -6.88 6.47 16.31
C ILE A 355 -8.19 6.26 17.08
N GLU A 356 -9.13 7.21 16.97
CA GLU A 356 -10.43 7.12 17.62
C GLU A 356 -11.27 5.96 17.06
N GLN A 357 -11.24 5.73 15.74
CA GLN A 357 -11.88 4.57 15.13
C GLN A 357 -11.28 3.25 15.60
N GLU A 358 -9.95 3.15 15.71
CA GLU A 358 -9.27 1.97 16.25
C GLU A 358 -9.71 1.71 17.71
N ARG A 359 -9.83 2.76 18.53
CA ARG A 359 -10.30 2.68 19.92
C ARG A 359 -11.74 2.15 19.99
N GLN A 360 -12.65 2.74 19.23
CA GLN A 360 -14.07 2.33 19.20
C GLN A 360 -14.24 0.88 18.72
N ALA A 361 -13.50 0.48 17.69
CA ALA A 361 -13.53 -0.90 17.19
C ALA A 361 -13.04 -1.91 18.25
N PHE A 362 -12.01 -1.54 19.02
CA PHE A 362 -11.53 -2.36 20.12
C PHE A 362 -12.59 -2.51 21.22
N GLU A 363 -13.22 -1.41 21.64
CA GLU A 363 -14.26 -1.43 22.68
C GLU A 363 -15.46 -2.30 22.30
N GLN A 364 -15.97 -2.16 21.07
CA GLN A 364 -17.06 -2.99 20.56
C GLN A 364 -16.68 -4.48 20.53
N SER A 365 -15.43 -4.80 20.20
CA SER A 365 -14.96 -6.19 20.17
C SER A 365 -14.95 -6.81 21.58
N VAL A 366 -14.55 -6.04 22.60
CA VAL A 366 -14.53 -6.48 24.01
C VAL A 366 -15.95 -6.67 24.54
N GLU A 367 -16.86 -5.72 24.28
CA GLU A 367 -18.27 -5.84 24.68
C GLU A 367 -18.94 -7.08 24.04
N SER A 368 -18.64 -7.36 22.76
CA SER A 368 -19.19 -8.52 22.07
C SER A 368 -18.71 -9.87 22.61
N LEU A 369 -17.52 -9.91 23.21
CA LEU A 369 -16.94 -11.11 23.85
C LEU A 369 -17.55 -11.32 25.25
N CYS A 370 -17.75 -10.24 26.00
CA CYS A 370 -18.38 -10.29 27.32
C CYS A 370 -19.87 -10.68 27.26
N CYS A 371 -20.60 -10.29 26.22
CA CYS A 371 -22.02 -10.65 26.05
C CYS A 371 -22.26 -12.08 25.53
N LYS A 372 -21.21 -12.81 25.15
CA LYS A 372 -21.27 -14.22 24.72
C LYS A 372 -20.80 -15.21 25.79
N SER A 373 -20.38 -14.69 26.95
CA SER A 373 -19.99 -15.43 28.15
C SER A 373 -21.18 -15.51 29.10
#